data_AF-A0A2H3ECX1-F1
#
_entry.id   AF-A0A2H3ECX1-F1
#
_cell.length_a   1.000
_cell.length_b   1.000
_cell.length_c   1.000
_cell.angle_alpha   90.00
_cell.angle_beta   90.00
_cell.angle_gamma   90.00
#
_symmetry.space_group_name_H-M   'P 1'
#
loop_
_entity.id
_entity.type
_entity.pdbx_description
1 polymer ?
#
loop_
_entity_poly.entity_id
_entity_poly.type
_entity_poly.pdbx_seq_one_letter_code
_entity_poly.pdbx_strand_id
1 'polypeptide(L)'
;MYPSVKRLAKSVGTRPLKLQEASASLLPPIVLYRRLLRAHRPLPDGMRSLGDAYVKAEFRRHREVTNPLHIIGFLSQWRAYLDKLSVESKPEEFTGQRLDPQLIEKMSAEQLGQLYELRNATKEVWKPVEDQEPKDPKE
;
A
#
# COMPACT_ATOMS: atom_id res chain seq x y z
N MET A 1 33.65 -17.23 33.45
CA MET A 1 32.99 -17.89 32.30
C MET A 1 31.58 -17.33 32.19
N TYR A 2 31.30 -16.51 31.18
CA TYR A 2 29.95 -15.97 30.97
C TYR A 2 29.15 -16.93 30.08
N PRO A 3 27.90 -17.30 30.42
CA PRO A 3 27.09 -18.18 29.59
C PRO A 3 26.64 -17.41 28.34
N SER A 4 27.01 -17.92 27.17
CA SER A 4 26.63 -17.36 25.88
C SER A 4 25.14 -17.61 25.62
N VAL A 5 24.37 -16.55 25.41
CA VAL A 5 22.93 -16.64 25.12
C VAL A 5 22.75 -17.19 23.71
N LYS A 6 22.03 -18.32 23.62
CA LYS A 6 21.69 -19.03 22.38
C LYS A 6 20.89 -18.13 21.43
N ARG A 7 21.40 -17.89 20.21
CA ARG A 7 20.58 -17.36 19.10
C ARG A 7 19.90 -18.52 18.37
N LEU A 8 18.66 -18.82 18.76
CA LEU A 8 17.77 -19.65 17.96
C LEU A 8 17.15 -18.76 16.87
N ALA A 9 17.83 -18.65 15.72
CA ALA A 9 17.20 -18.10 14.53
C ALA A 9 16.11 -19.09 14.08
N LYS A 10 14.84 -18.79 14.37
CA LYS A 10 13.72 -19.47 13.72
C LYS A 10 13.73 -19.03 12.26
N SER A 11 14.01 -19.97 11.35
CA SER A 11 13.86 -19.76 9.91
C SER A 11 12.41 -19.33 9.63
N VAL A 12 12.24 -18.11 9.15
CA VAL A 12 10.97 -17.69 8.55
C VAL A 12 10.78 -18.55 7.30
N GLY A 13 9.86 -19.52 7.37
CA GLY A 13 9.34 -20.24 6.21
C GLY A 13 9.90 -21.64 5.94
N THR A 14 9.62 -22.61 6.81
CA THR A 14 9.80 -24.05 6.51
C THR A 14 8.48 -24.72 6.09
N ARG A 15 7.57 -23.98 5.45
CA ARG A 15 6.40 -24.58 4.79
C ARG A 15 6.39 -24.07 3.35
N PRO A 16 6.64 -24.94 2.35
CA PRO A 16 6.33 -24.55 0.98
C PRO A 16 4.83 -24.31 0.96
N LEU A 17 4.42 -23.05 0.82
CA LEU A 17 3.04 -22.72 0.48
C LEU A 17 2.75 -23.49 -0.80
N LYS A 18 1.90 -24.51 -0.75
CA LYS A 18 1.44 -25.17 -1.97
C LYS A 18 0.85 -24.05 -2.81
N LEU A 19 1.43 -23.80 -3.98
CA LEU A 19 1.03 -22.74 -4.89
C LEU A 19 -0.50 -22.73 -5.12
N GLN A 20 -1.09 -23.94 -5.12
CA GLN A 20 -2.51 -24.18 -5.22
C GLN A 20 -3.31 -23.65 -4.02
N GLU A 21 -2.85 -23.84 -2.78
CA GLU A 21 -3.50 -23.30 -1.56
C GLU A 21 -3.43 -21.77 -1.52
N ALA A 22 -2.29 -21.20 -1.91
CA ALA A 22 -2.14 -19.75 -2.03
C ALA A 22 -3.04 -19.19 -3.14
N SER A 23 -3.19 -19.88 -4.27
CA SER A 23 -4.08 -19.46 -5.35
C SER A 23 -5.57 -19.56 -4.99
N ALA A 24 -5.95 -20.51 -4.12
CA ALA A 24 -7.34 -20.74 -3.74
C ALA A 24 -7.92 -19.60 -2.89
N SER A 25 -7.09 -18.84 -2.18
CA SER A 25 -7.51 -17.66 -1.42
C SER A 25 -7.56 -16.38 -2.29
N LEU A 26 -7.00 -16.42 -3.51
CA LEU A 26 -6.88 -15.27 -4.38
C LEU A 26 -8.10 -15.12 -5.30
N LEU A 27 -8.50 -13.87 -5.50
CA LEU A 27 -9.55 -13.53 -6.45
C LEU A 27 -9.02 -13.62 -7.89
N PRO A 28 -9.84 -14.05 -8.87
CA PRO A 28 -9.47 -13.99 -10.28
C PRO A 28 -9.11 -12.55 -10.70
N PRO A 29 -8.15 -12.34 -11.62
CA PRO A 29 -7.63 -11.01 -11.95
C PRO A 29 -8.70 -9.98 -12.32
N ILE A 30 -9.66 -10.36 -13.19
CA ILE A 30 -10.74 -9.46 -13.64
C ILE A 30 -11.69 -9.10 -12.48
N VAL A 31 -11.94 -10.05 -11.57
CA VAL A 31 -12.78 -9.82 -10.39
C VAL A 31 -12.09 -8.86 -9.43
N LEU A 32 -10.80 -9.08 -9.16
CA LEU A 32 -9.98 -8.21 -8.31
C LEU A 32 -9.92 -6.79 -8.87
N TYR A 33 -9.62 -6.64 -10.16
CA TYR A 33 -9.60 -5.36 -10.87
C TYR A 33 -10.91 -4.57 -10.71
N ARG A 34 -12.06 -5.22 -10.95
CA ARG A 34 -13.36 -4.56 -10.79
C ARG A 34 -13.66 -4.17 -9.35
N ARG A 35 -13.24 -4.99 -8.36
CA ARG A 35 -13.43 -4.69 -6.94
C ARG A 35 -12.58 -3.50 -6.50
N LEU A 36 -11.33 -3.41 -6.95
CA LEU A 36 -10.45 -2.25 -6.69
C LEU A 36 -11.09 -0.94 -7.17
N LEU A 37 -11.53 -0.88 -8.44
CA LEU A 37 -12.18 0.32 -8.98
C LEU A 37 -13.50 0.68 -8.27
N ARG A 38 -14.19 -0.30 -7.67
CA ARG A 38 -15.36 -0.03 -6.83
C ARG A 38 -14.97 0.51 -5.46
N ALA A 39 -13.93 -0.04 -4.85
CA ALA A 39 -13.39 0.42 -3.57
C ALA A 39 -12.79 1.83 -3.64
N HIS A 40 -12.41 2.31 -4.82
CA HIS A 40 -11.98 3.70 -5.00
C HIS A 40 -13.12 4.72 -5.06
N ARG A 41 -14.36 4.31 -5.33
CA ARG A 41 -15.50 5.23 -5.46
C ARG A 41 -15.74 6.16 -4.27
N PRO A 42 -15.62 5.71 -3.00
CA PRO A 42 -15.79 6.59 -1.84
C PRO A 42 -14.57 7.46 -1.53
N LEU A 43 -13.43 7.28 -2.23
CA LEU A 43 -12.24 8.09 -1.98
C LEU A 43 -12.43 9.53 -2.52
N PRO A 44 -11.74 10.53 -1.91
CA PRO A 44 -11.68 11.88 -2.47
C PRO A 44 -11.25 11.89 -3.93
N ASP A 45 -11.80 12.81 -4.74
CA ASP A 45 -11.67 12.79 -6.21
C ASP A 45 -10.22 12.72 -6.70
N GLY A 46 -9.31 13.48 -6.07
CA GLY A 46 -7.88 13.46 -6.40
C GLY A 46 -7.25 12.08 -6.17
N MET A 47 -7.54 11.45 -5.02
CA MET A 47 -7.05 10.11 -4.68
C MET A 47 -7.66 9.04 -5.59
N ARG A 48 -8.97 9.13 -5.86
CA ARG A 48 -9.67 8.21 -6.76
C ARG A 48 -9.10 8.26 -8.16
N SER A 49 -8.93 9.45 -8.73
CA SER A 49 -8.42 9.64 -10.09
C SER A 49 -7.02 9.05 -10.24
N LEU A 50 -6.13 9.38 -9.30
CA LEU A 50 -4.77 8.86 -9.26
C LEU A 50 -4.75 7.33 -9.11
N GLY A 51 -5.52 6.79 -8.17
CA GLY A 51 -5.60 5.36 -7.91
C GLY A 51 -6.16 4.57 -9.10
N ASP A 52 -7.25 5.03 -9.71
CA ASP A 52 -7.86 4.41 -10.88
C ASP A 52 -6.89 4.36 -12.07
N ALA A 53 -6.17 5.45 -12.32
CA ALA A 53 -5.17 5.50 -13.38
C ALA A 53 -4.03 4.50 -13.14
N TYR A 54 -3.54 4.43 -11.90
CA TYR A 54 -2.47 3.51 -11.51
C TYR A 54 -2.89 2.03 -11.61
N VAL A 55 -4.04 1.66 -11.05
CA VAL A 55 -4.59 0.29 -11.14
C VAL A 55 -4.73 -0.15 -12.60
N LYS A 56 -5.30 0.71 -13.46
CA LYS A 56 -5.46 0.42 -14.89
C LYS A 56 -4.13 0.18 -15.58
N ALA A 57 -3.13 1.00 -15.29
CA ALA A 57 -1.81 0.88 -15.87
C ALA A 57 -1.11 -0.41 -15.42
N GLU A 58 -1.15 -0.72 -14.13
CA GLU A 58 -0.51 -1.92 -13.55
C GLU A 58 -1.12 -3.22 -14.08
N PHE A 59 -2.45 -3.34 -14.09
CA PHE A 59 -3.11 -4.52 -14.66
C PHE A 59 -2.86 -4.68 -16.16
N ARG A 60 -2.69 -3.57 -16.89
CA ARG A 60 -2.31 -3.61 -18.31
C ARG A 60 -0.87 -4.08 -18.49
N ARG A 61 0.08 -3.56 -17.70
CA ARG A 61 1.49 -3.99 -17.71
C ARG A 61 1.63 -5.48 -17.38
N HIS A 62 0.77 -6.01 -16.52
CA HIS A 62 0.82 -7.40 -16.08
C HIS A 62 -0.01 -8.38 -16.93
N ARG A 63 -0.63 -7.92 -18.03
CA ARG A 63 -1.52 -8.75 -18.87
C ARG A 63 -0.82 -9.97 -19.48
N GLU A 64 0.46 -9.82 -19.84
CA GLU A 64 1.22 -10.84 -20.59
C GLU A 64 2.17 -11.65 -19.69
N VAL A 65 2.15 -11.39 -18.38
CA VAL A 65 2.98 -12.14 -17.43
C VAL A 65 2.44 -13.56 -17.31
N THR A 66 3.28 -14.54 -17.61
CA THR A 66 2.92 -15.98 -17.58
C THR A 66 3.49 -16.71 -16.37
N ASN A 67 4.51 -16.15 -15.71
CA ASN A 67 5.13 -16.78 -14.54
C ASN A 67 4.12 -16.87 -13.37
N PRO A 68 3.71 -18.08 -12.93
CA PRO A 68 2.70 -18.25 -11.89
C PRO A 68 3.06 -17.59 -10.56
N LEU A 69 4.34 -17.58 -10.18
CA LEU A 69 4.80 -16.95 -8.93
C LEU A 69 4.62 -15.43 -8.98
N HIS A 70 4.90 -14.82 -10.13
CA HIS A 70 4.72 -13.38 -10.31
C HIS A 70 3.23 -13.01 -10.30
N ILE A 71 2.39 -13.81 -10.96
CA ILE A 71 0.93 -13.61 -10.95
C ILE A 71 0.39 -13.71 -9.52
N ILE A 72 0.81 -14.72 -8.76
CA ILE A 72 0.37 -14.91 -7.37
C ILE A 72 0.85 -13.76 -6.49
N GLY A 73 2.11 -13.34 -6.60
CA GLY A 73 2.63 -12.18 -5.89
C GLY A 73 1.83 -10.92 -6.19
N PHE A 74 1.60 -10.64 -7.47
CA PHE A 74 0.80 -9.51 -7.95
C PHE A 74 -0.61 -9.53 -7.35
N LEU A 75 -1.35 -10.62 -7.53
CA LEU A 75 -2.72 -10.74 -7.01
C LEU A 75 -2.77 -10.66 -5.48
N SER A 76 -1.78 -11.20 -4.78
CA SER A 76 -1.72 -11.16 -3.31
C SER A 76 -1.54 -9.73 -2.79
N GLN A 77 -0.64 -8.95 -3.42
CA GLN A 77 -0.43 -7.55 -3.05
C GLN A 77 -1.68 -6.70 -3.31
N TRP A 78 -2.33 -6.88 -4.46
CA TRP A 78 -3.56 -6.16 -4.80
C TRP A 78 -4.75 -6.57 -3.92
N ARG A 79 -4.82 -7.85 -3.50
CA ARG A 79 -5.79 -8.33 -2.51
C ARG A 79 -5.58 -7.62 -1.17
N ALA A 80 -4.35 -7.58 -0.68
CA ALA A 80 -4.01 -6.92 0.57
C ALA A 80 -4.31 -5.41 0.53
N TYR A 81 -4.03 -4.74 -0.59
CA TYR A 81 -4.40 -3.33 -0.78
C TYR A 81 -5.93 -3.13 -0.78
N LEU A 82 -6.69 -3.98 -1.47
CA LEU A 82 -8.15 -3.94 -1.45
C LEU A 82 -8.71 -4.10 -0.03
N ASP A 83 -8.14 -5.00 0.76
CA ASP A 83 -8.58 -5.22 2.14
C ASP A 83 -8.29 -3.99 3.01
N LYS A 84 -7.14 -3.32 2.85
CA LYS A 84 -6.85 -2.05 3.53
C LYS A 84 -7.85 -0.95 3.18
N LEU A 85 -8.14 -0.78 1.88
CA LEU A 85 -9.14 0.19 1.43
C LEU A 85 -10.49 -0.06 2.10
N SER A 86 -10.93 -1.31 2.22
CA SER A 86 -12.22 -1.65 2.81
C SER A 86 -12.33 -1.32 4.30
N VAL A 87 -11.21 -1.36 5.04
CA VAL A 87 -11.14 -1.00 6.47
C VAL A 87 -11.16 0.52 6.63
N GLU A 88 -10.53 1.25 5.72
CA GLU A 88 -10.33 2.72 5.79
C GLU A 88 -11.41 3.52 5.02
N SER A 89 -12.41 2.84 4.46
CA SER A 89 -13.45 3.42 3.58
C SER A 89 -14.42 4.40 4.24
N LYS A 90 -14.19 4.82 5.49
CA LYS A 90 -14.95 5.93 6.05
C LYS A 90 -14.40 7.23 5.45
N PRO A 91 -15.19 7.98 4.65
CA PRO A 91 -14.69 9.14 3.89
C PRO A 91 -14.05 10.22 4.77
N GLU A 92 -14.50 10.35 6.01
CA GLU A 92 -13.99 11.36 6.97
C GLU A 92 -12.72 10.92 7.72
N GLU A 93 -12.36 9.64 7.69
CA GLU A 93 -11.26 9.06 8.47
C GLU A 93 -10.11 8.52 7.61
N PHE A 94 -10.14 8.67 6.27
CA PHE A 94 -9.03 8.25 5.41
C PHE A 94 -7.80 9.15 5.64
N THR A 95 -7.06 8.83 6.69
CA THR A 95 -5.77 9.37 7.04
C THR A 95 -4.76 8.31 6.62
N GLY A 96 -3.89 8.64 5.66
CA GLY A 96 -2.92 7.68 5.14
C GLY A 96 -2.13 7.00 6.26
N GLN A 97 -1.63 5.79 6.00
CA GLN A 97 -0.85 5.04 6.98
C GLN A 97 0.58 5.61 7.13
N ARG A 98 1.11 5.61 8.36
CA ARG A 98 2.54 5.85 8.55
C ARG A 98 3.34 4.73 7.88
N LEU A 99 4.44 5.10 7.22
CA LEU A 99 5.37 4.14 6.64
C LEU A 99 6.01 3.28 7.73
N ASP A 100 6.12 1.98 7.46
CA ASP A 100 6.81 1.05 8.36
C ASP A 100 8.30 1.43 8.47
N PRO A 101 8.83 1.67 9.68
CA PRO A 101 10.24 1.98 9.88
C PRO A 101 11.18 0.92 9.27
N GLN A 102 10.81 -0.36 9.33
CA GLN A 102 11.64 -1.43 8.77
C GLN A 102 11.68 -1.41 7.25
N LEU A 103 10.67 -0.84 6.60
CA LEU A 103 10.67 -0.64 5.16
C LEU A 103 11.63 0.50 4.78
N ILE A 104 11.62 1.60 5.54
CA ILE A 104 12.50 2.75 5.33
C ILE A 104 13.97 2.33 5.46
N GLU A 105 14.31 1.51 6.46
CA GLU A 105 15.68 0.97 6.64
C GLU A 105 16.17 0.12 5.47
N LYS A 106 15.25 -0.49 4.70
CA LYS A 106 15.58 -1.35 3.55
C LYS A 106 15.66 -0.57 2.24
N MET A 107 15.29 0.71 2.21
CA MET A 107 15.34 1.52 1.01
C MET A 107 16.79 1.85 0.62
N SER A 108 17.05 1.94 -0.69
CA SER A 108 18.32 2.46 -1.18
C SER A 108 18.47 3.95 -0.90
N ALA A 109 19.70 4.47 -0.95
CA ALA A 109 19.94 5.91 -0.79
C ALA A 109 19.17 6.76 -1.82
N GLU A 110 19.05 6.27 -3.06
CA GLU A 110 18.28 6.93 -4.11
C GLU A 110 16.78 6.96 -3.79
N GLN A 111 16.22 5.84 -3.34
CA GLN A 111 14.81 5.76 -2.94
C GLN A 111 14.49 6.67 -1.75
N LEU A 112 15.40 6.76 -0.78
CA LEU A 112 15.28 7.69 0.34
C LEU A 112 15.32 9.15 -0.12
N GLY A 113 16.19 9.48 -1.08
CA GLY A 113 16.26 10.78 -1.72
C GLY A 113 14.93 11.16 -2.38
N GLN A 114 14.40 10.28 -3.23
CA GLN A 114 13.11 10.49 -3.91
C GLN A 114 11.96 10.65 -2.92
N LEU A 115 11.93 9.84 -1.85
CA LEU A 115 10.90 9.95 -0.81
C LEU A 115 11.00 11.29 -0.07
N TYR A 116 12.21 11.79 0.18
CA TYR A 116 12.43 13.08 0.82
C TYR A 116 11.99 14.25 -0.08
N GLU A 117 12.31 14.21 -1.36
CA GLU A 117 11.84 15.19 -2.35
C GLU A 117 10.31 15.20 -2.43
N LEU A 118 9.69 14.02 -2.51
CA LEU A 118 8.24 13.88 -2.50
C LEU A 118 7.62 14.49 -1.24
N ARG A 119 8.17 14.19 -0.05
CA ARG A 119 7.71 14.76 1.22
C ARG A 119 7.75 16.28 1.20
N ASN A 120 8.80 16.87 0.65
CA ASN A 120 8.94 18.33 0.60
C ASN A 120 7.97 18.96 -0.40
N ALA A 121 7.79 18.34 -1.58
CA ALA A 121 6.86 18.82 -2.59
C ALA A 121 5.40 18.83 -2.13
N THR A 122 5.01 17.92 -1.21
CA THR A 122 3.63 17.82 -0.74
C THR A 122 3.29 18.75 0.43
N LYS A 123 4.28 19.37 1.11
CA LYS A 123 4.03 20.28 2.24
C LYS A 123 3.15 21.48 1.88
N GLU A 124 3.31 22.01 0.67
CA GLU A 124 2.53 23.15 0.20
C GLU A 124 1.11 22.76 -0.25
N VAL A 125 0.89 21.48 -0.54
CA VAL A 125 -0.38 20.96 -1.09
C VAL A 125 -1.33 20.53 0.03
N TRP A 126 -0.80 20.02 1.14
CA TRP A 126 -1.59 19.54 2.28
C TRP A 126 -1.28 20.36 3.53
N LYS A 127 -2.14 21.35 3.85
CA LYS A 127 -2.15 21.98 5.17
C LYS A 127 -3.00 21.14 6.11
N PRO A 128 -2.48 20.70 7.27
CA PRO A 128 -3.31 20.05 8.27
C PRO A 128 -4.44 20.99 8.72
N VAL A 129 -5.59 20.41 9.06
CA VAL A 129 -6.80 21.14 9.50
C VAL A 129 -6.53 22.06 10.70
N GLU A 130 -5.45 21.80 11.45
CA GLU A 130 -4.99 22.58 12.60
C GLU A 130 -4.60 24.03 12.28
N ASP A 131 -4.28 24.36 11.03
CA ASP A 131 -3.96 25.74 10.62
C ASP A 131 -5.20 26.58 10.22
N GLN A 132 -6.41 26.03 10.33
CA GLN A 132 -7.65 26.80 10.23
C GLN A 132 -8.03 27.34 11.60
N GLU A 133 -7.20 28.21 12.17
CA GLU A 133 -7.67 29.07 13.26
C GLU A 133 -8.86 29.89 12.73
N PRO A 134 -10.00 29.94 13.44
CA PRO A 134 -11.03 30.92 13.14
C PRO A 134 -10.37 32.27 13.27
N LYS A 135 -10.27 32.98 12.15
CA LYS A 135 -9.82 34.36 12.13
C LYS A 135 -10.93 35.15 12.83
N ASP A 136 -10.82 35.28 14.16
CA ASP A 136 -11.70 36.11 14.96
C ASP A 136 -11.78 37.48 14.27
N PRO A 137 -12.99 37.96 13.91
CA PRO A 137 -13.13 39.33 13.45
C PRO A 137 -12.71 40.23 14.61
N LYS A 138 -11.56 40.90 14.44
CA LYS A 138 -11.15 41.98 15.34
C LYS A 138 -12.14 43.14 15.20
N GLU A 139 -12.75 43.46 16.34
CA GLU A 139 -13.50 44.67 16.74
C GLU A 139 -14.72 45.10 15.92
#